data_AF-A0A1B8CY89-F1
#
_entry.id   AF-A0A1B8CY89-F1
#
_cell.length_a   1.000
_cell.length_b   1.000
_cell.length_c   1.000
_cell.angle_alpha   90.00
_cell.angle_beta   90.00
_cell.angle_gamma   90.00
#
_symmetry.space_group_name_H-M   'P 1'
#
loop_
_entity.id
_entity.type
_entity.pdbx_description
1 polymer ?
#
loop_
_entity_poly.entity_id
_entity_poly.type
_entity_poly.pdbx_seq_one_letter_code
_entity_poly.pdbx_strand_id
1 'polypeptide(L)'
;MLPFKPPLRALMLFVAVSTAFLYFALYRHDLDYLTAKILPLGKTDKLPEGTNLDDKASFIQAFLEHEIDGPFDPAPIQKVCASKKWNDNLTVVCGAPQGGIGNVRNVFLTCLRYAIEAGGAFVVPEIVGRDADDLSKLTTNNTVPFDYFFDLEHFKASLALACPQMALHTTAPGDLSLNPPIHLSPQHLLSETFAATVILRPEKWRPAFDAWLTEHPPIAPGRSTISLATPLLNYPIYSDPAPFMTSFGRLLRIRSLARRLAAAAVHALRTKHNIPITPIGMTACAFFTLKAGWTGYDQQAAFLLDLAEEVTLKTLYVTSESKPAETFRADATKRGAVALAKEDLLDETETKALRAMTWDQQALVDYEVLLRASSFGGIELSSFAWN
;
A
#
# COMPACT_ATOMS: atom_id res chain seq x y z
N MET A 1 26.17 39.22 8.60
CA MET A 1 26.65 39.29 7.19
C MET A 1 27.80 38.31 7.02
N LEU A 2 27.72 37.33 6.12
CA LEU A 2 28.76 36.31 5.93
C LEU A 2 30.02 36.88 5.23
N PRO A 3 31.25 36.56 5.67
CA PRO A 3 32.48 37.24 5.26
C PRO A 3 33.11 36.62 4.00
N PHE A 4 32.39 36.62 2.87
CA PHE A 4 32.90 36.15 1.59
C PHE A 4 33.04 37.29 0.58
N LYS A 5 34.18 37.32 -0.15
CA LYS A 5 34.49 38.32 -1.18
C LYS A 5 33.43 38.29 -2.30
N PRO A 6 33.12 39.44 -2.95
CA PRO A 6 32.00 39.57 -3.89
C PRO A 6 31.86 38.46 -4.96
N PRO A 7 32.91 38.01 -5.69
CA PRO A 7 32.74 36.95 -6.69
C PRO A 7 32.34 35.60 -6.07
N LEU A 8 32.78 35.31 -4.83
CA LEU A 8 32.43 34.06 -4.14
C LEU A 8 30.96 34.04 -3.70
N ARG A 9 30.39 35.19 -3.34
CA ARG A 9 28.95 35.32 -3.04
C ARG A 9 28.08 35.07 -4.28
N ALA A 10 28.48 35.62 -5.43
CA ALA A 10 27.78 35.39 -6.69
C ALA A 10 27.81 33.91 -7.10
N LEU A 11 28.96 33.24 -6.95
CA LEU A 11 29.10 31.81 -7.21
C LEU A 11 28.24 30.96 -6.26
N MET A 12 28.23 31.26 -4.96
CA MET A 12 27.40 30.55 -3.97
C MET A 12 25.90 30.73 -4.23
N LEU A 13 25.47 31.94 -4.60
CA LEU A 13 24.08 32.20 -5.02
C LEU A 13 23.74 31.45 -6.31
N PHE A 14 24.62 31.45 -7.31
CA PHE A 14 24.40 30.71 -8.55
C PHE A 14 24.30 29.20 -8.31
N VAL A 15 25.18 28.62 -7.47
CA VAL A 15 25.10 27.20 -7.08
C VAL A 15 23.79 26.93 -6.35
N ALA A 16 23.41 27.72 -5.34
CA ALA A 16 22.19 27.51 -4.56
C ALA A 16 20.90 27.63 -5.42
N VAL A 17 20.84 28.60 -6.33
CA VAL A 17 19.74 28.74 -7.28
C VAL A 17 19.75 27.58 -8.28
N SER A 18 20.92 27.13 -8.74
CA SER A 18 21.04 26.00 -9.66
C SER A 18 20.63 24.68 -9.02
N THR A 19 21.02 24.39 -7.77
CA THR A 19 20.54 23.19 -7.05
C THR A 19 19.07 23.29 -6.68
N ALA A 20 18.57 24.46 -6.27
CA ALA A 20 17.14 24.65 -6.06
C ALA A 20 16.34 24.42 -7.35
N PHE A 21 16.82 24.92 -8.49
CA PHE A 21 16.20 24.72 -9.80
C PHE A 21 16.32 23.28 -10.30
N LEU A 22 17.46 22.61 -10.10
CA LEU A 22 17.63 21.19 -10.43
C LEU A 22 16.72 20.32 -9.58
N TYR A 23 16.63 20.60 -8.28
CA TYR A 23 15.73 19.92 -7.35
C TYR A 23 14.27 20.13 -7.77
N PHE A 24 13.85 21.37 -8.02
CA PHE A 24 12.50 21.65 -8.53
C PHE A 24 12.23 20.99 -9.88
N ALA A 25 13.18 20.99 -10.82
CA ALA A 25 13.00 20.42 -12.14
C ALA A 25 12.92 18.88 -12.11
N LEU A 26 13.77 18.22 -11.32
CA LEU A 26 13.74 16.76 -11.13
C LEU A 26 12.49 16.33 -10.37
N TYR A 27 12.19 16.97 -9.25
CA TYR A 27 11.04 16.62 -8.41
C TYR A 27 9.70 16.91 -9.11
N ARG A 28 9.63 17.99 -9.89
CA ARG A 28 8.46 18.29 -10.74
C ARG A 28 8.36 17.34 -11.93
N HIS A 29 9.48 16.90 -12.52
CA HIS A 29 9.48 15.85 -13.54
C HIS A 29 8.96 14.52 -12.98
N ASP A 30 9.33 14.14 -11.75
CA ASP A 30 8.80 12.94 -11.10
C ASP A 30 7.31 13.10 -10.73
N LEU A 31 6.87 14.28 -10.28
CA LEU A 31 5.46 14.58 -10.04
C LEU A 31 4.64 14.54 -11.33
N ASP A 32 5.12 15.18 -12.40
CA ASP A 32 4.47 15.18 -13.72
C ASP A 32 4.49 13.75 -14.33
N TYR A 33 5.54 12.96 -14.10
CA TYR A 33 5.64 11.56 -14.51
C TYR A 33 4.62 10.67 -13.79
N LEU A 34 4.44 10.84 -12.48
CA LEU A 34 3.41 10.14 -11.71
C LEU A 34 2.00 10.59 -12.12
N THR A 35 1.77 11.90 -12.21
CA THR A 35 0.45 12.49 -12.52
C THR A 35 0.02 12.19 -13.96
N ALA A 36 0.95 12.08 -14.92
CA ALA A 36 0.65 11.72 -16.31
C ALA A 36 0.58 10.19 -16.56
N LYS A 37 1.08 9.35 -15.64
CA LYS A 37 1.03 7.87 -15.78
C LYS A 37 0.03 7.17 -14.87
N ILE A 38 -0.42 7.80 -13.79
CA ILE A 38 -1.68 7.41 -13.14
C ILE A 38 -2.77 7.79 -14.13
N LEU A 39 -3.10 6.83 -15.00
CA LEU A 39 -4.22 6.91 -15.93
C LEU A 39 -5.48 7.33 -15.15
N PRO A 40 -6.43 8.05 -15.77
CA PRO A 40 -7.76 8.13 -15.20
C PRO A 40 -8.22 6.70 -14.92
N LEU A 41 -8.79 6.49 -13.73
CA LEU A 41 -9.17 5.16 -13.26
C LEU A 41 -9.89 4.38 -14.37
N GLY A 42 -9.57 3.09 -14.46
CA GLY A 42 -10.16 2.21 -15.48
C GLY A 42 -11.68 2.36 -15.51
N LYS A 43 -12.28 2.18 -16.70
CA LYS A 43 -13.73 2.35 -16.90
C LYS A 43 -14.49 1.75 -15.72
N THR A 44 -15.01 2.62 -14.86
CA THR A 44 -15.71 2.17 -13.66
C THR A 44 -16.91 1.37 -14.09
N ASP A 45 -17.21 0.32 -13.32
CA ASP A 45 -18.43 -0.44 -13.54
C ASP A 45 -19.64 0.49 -13.48
N LYS A 46 -20.74 0.08 -14.11
CA LYS A 46 -22.03 0.76 -13.93
C LYS A 46 -22.87 -0.08 -13.01
N LEU A 47 -23.38 0.53 -11.93
CA LEU A 47 -24.38 -0.12 -11.10
C LEU A 47 -25.62 -0.48 -11.94
N PRO A 48 -26.30 -1.59 -11.61
CA PRO A 48 -27.58 -1.92 -12.21
C PRO A 48 -28.57 -0.75 -12.11
N GLU A 49 -29.32 -0.51 -13.18
CA GLU A 49 -30.36 0.52 -13.21
C GLU A 49 -31.37 0.30 -12.07
N GLY A 50 -31.69 1.37 -11.33
CA GLY A 50 -32.58 1.30 -10.17
C GLY A 50 -31.93 0.87 -8.85
N THR A 51 -30.60 0.68 -8.79
CA THR A 51 -29.89 0.44 -7.51
C THR A 51 -30.14 1.60 -6.54
N ASN A 52 -30.81 1.32 -5.40
CA ASN A 52 -31.06 2.33 -4.37
C ASN A 52 -29.78 2.57 -3.54
N LEU A 53 -29.08 3.66 -3.84
CA LEU A 53 -27.85 4.05 -3.13
C LEU A 53 -28.09 4.58 -1.71
N ASP A 54 -29.33 4.93 -1.37
CA ASP A 54 -29.66 5.46 -0.05
C ASP A 54 -30.08 4.31 0.90
N ASP A 55 -30.41 3.13 0.38
CA ASP A 55 -30.52 1.90 1.16
C ASP A 55 -29.14 1.35 1.56
N LYS A 56 -28.94 1.16 2.87
CA LYS A 56 -27.66 0.74 3.45
C LYS A 56 -27.24 -0.66 2.99
N ALA A 57 -28.20 -1.59 2.87
CA ALA A 57 -27.88 -2.96 2.47
C ALA A 57 -27.43 -3.01 1.00
N SER A 58 -28.16 -2.37 0.10
CA SER A 58 -27.85 -2.25 -1.32
C SER A 58 -26.52 -1.53 -1.57
N PHE A 59 -26.23 -0.45 -0.83
CA PHE A 59 -24.95 0.25 -0.91
C PHE A 59 -23.78 -0.63 -0.48
N ILE A 60 -23.91 -1.34 0.65
CA ILE A 60 -22.86 -2.24 1.16
C ILE A 60 -22.64 -3.42 0.19
N GLN A 61 -23.70 -4.00 -0.37
CA GLN A 61 -23.61 -5.06 -1.37
C GLN A 61 -22.80 -4.59 -2.59
N ALA A 62 -23.19 -3.45 -3.18
CA ALA A 62 -22.52 -2.87 -4.33
C ALA A 62 -21.04 -2.52 -4.07
N PHE A 63 -20.71 -2.01 -2.87
CA PHE A 63 -19.33 -1.70 -2.47
C PHE A 63 -18.47 -2.97 -2.36
N LEU A 64 -19.03 -4.08 -1.88
CA LEU A 64 -18.29 -5.32 -1.67
C LEU A 64 -18.06 -6.08 -2.98
N GLU A 65 -19.02 -6.04 -3.90
CA GLU A 65 -18.99 -6.73 -5.20
C GLU A 65 -18.04 -6.09 -6.22
N HIS A 66 -17.77 -4.79 -6.09
CA HIS A 66 -16.97 -4.02 -7.03
C HIS A 66 -15.71 -3.47 -6.34
N GLU A 67 -14.63 -3.33 -7.09
CA GLU A 67 -13.48 -2.54 -6.65
C GLU A 67 -13.60 -1.12 -7.19
N ILE A 68 -12.95 -0.17 -6.52
CA ILE A 68 -13.03 1.26 -6.89
C ILE A 68 -12.54 1.52 -8.33
N ASP A 69 -11.53 0.78 -8.79
CA ASP A 69 -10.90 0.96 -10.11
C ASP A 69 -11.47 0.02 -11.20
N GLY A 70 -12.69 -0.49 -11.01
CA GLY A 70 -13.34 -1.46 -11.91
C GLY A 70 -12.88 -2.91 -11.69
N PRO A 71 -13.15 -3.86 -12.62
CA PRO A 71 -12.85 -5.28 -12.43
C PRO A 71 -11.35 -5.59 -12.45
N PHE A 72 -10.95 -6.74 -11.87
CA PHE A 72 -9.54 -7.17 -11.84
C PHE A 72 -9.07 -7.65 -13.21
N ASP A 73 -8.04 -7.01 -13.76
CA ASP A 73 -7.39 -7.44 -15.01
C ASP A 73 -6.15 -8.31 -14.73
N PRO A 74 -6.17 -9.61 -15.01
CA PRO A 74 -5.02 -10.48 -14.82
C PRO A 74 -3.95 -10.33 -15.93
N ALA A 75 -4.30 -9.81 -17.11
CA ALA A 75 -3.47 -9.90 -18.32
C ALA A 75 -2.08 -9.25 -18.20
N PRO A 76 -1.91 -8.09 -17.51
CA PRO A 76 -0.59 -7.51 -17.29
C PRO A 76 0.34 -8.41 -16.47
N ILE A 77 -0.21 -9.10 -15.47
CA ILE A 77 0.53 -10.02 -14.59
C ILE A 77 0.85 -11.31 -15.36
N GLN A 78 -0.12 -11.85 -16.11
CA GLN A 78 0.07 -13.03 -16.97
C GLN A 78 1.23 -12.82 -17.94
N LYS A 79 1.32 -11.63 -18.56
CA LYS A 79 2.41 -11.25 -19.45
C LYS A 79 3.77 -11.27 -18.74
N VAL A 80 3.85 -10.78 -17.51
CA VAL A 80 5.10 -10.84 -16.72
C VAL A 80 5.43 -12.28 -16.37
N CYS A 81 4.49 -13.08 -15.84
CA CYS A 81 4.72 -14.48 -15.48
C CYS A 81 5.11 -15.37 -16.67
N ALA A 82 4.51 -15.15 -17.85
CA ALA A 82 4.87 -15.85 -19.09
C ALA A 82 6.27 -15.48 -19.63
N SER A 83 6.85 -14.36 -19.20
CA SER A 83 8.22 -13.97 -19.57
C SER A 83 9.32 -14.64 -18.73
N LYS A 84 8.95 -15.39 -17.68
CA LYS A 84 9.90 -15.93 -16.70
C LYS A 84 10.24 -17.39 -16.98
N LYS A 85 11.47 -17.76 -16.61
CA LYS A 85 11.91 -19.15 -16.57
C LYS A 85 11.53 -19.74 -15.21
N TRP A 86 10.52 -20.58 -15.20
CA TRP A 86 10.02 -21.28 -14.02
C TRP A 86 10.91 -22.46 -13.62
N ASN A 87 10.95 -22.75 -12.33
CA ASN A 87 11.72 -23.83 -11.72
C ASN A 87 10.88 -24.51 -10.62
N ASP A 88 10.28 -25.65 -10.95
CA ASP A 88 9.44 -26.43 -10.02
C ASP A 88 10.22 -26.97 -8.80
N ASN A 89 11.55 -26.97 -8.88
CA ASN A 89 12.45 -27.33 -7.78
C ASN A 89 12.96 -26.10 -7.00
N LEU A 90 12.28 -24.95 -7.08
CA LEU A 90 12.56 -23.76 -6.29
C LEU A 90 11.34 -23.33 -5.49
N THR A 91 11.51 -23.13 -4.18
CA THR A 91 10.50 -22.53 -3.30
C THR A 91 11.03 -21.26 -2.66
N VAL A 92 10.26 -20.18 -2.76
CA VAL A 92 10.52 -18.88 -2.17
C VAL A 92 9.60 -18.69 -0.97
N VAL A 93 10.22 -18.51 0.20
CA VAL A 93 9.57 -18.17 1.46
C VAL A 93 9.89 -16.71 1.77
N CYS A 94 8.88 -15.89 2.00
CA CYS A 94 9.10 -14.52 2.46
C CYS A 94 9.40 -14.50 3.96
N GLY A 95 10.35 -13.67 4.38
CA GLY A 95 10.42 -13.22 5.77
C GLY A 95 9.09 -12.57 6.15
N ALA A 96 8.60 -12.85 7.36
CA ALA A 96 7.31 -12.41 7.84
C ALA A 96 7.21 -10.86 7.79
N PRO A 97 6.28 -10.27 7.01
CA PRO A 97 6.11 -8.82 6.97
C PRO A 97 5.71 -8.26 8.33
N GLN A 98 6.21 -7.07 8.66
CA GLN A 98 6.06 -6.42 9.96
C GLN A 98 5.63 -4.95 9.82
N GLY A 99 5.07 -4.39 10.88
CA GLY A 99 4.55 -3.02 10.89
C GLY A 99 3.06 -2.94 10.56
N GLY A 100 2.57 -1.72 10.25
CA GLY A 100 1.18 -1.52 9.85
C GLY A 100 0.92 -1.92 8.39
N ILE A 101 -0.36 -1.87 7.97
CA ILE A 101 -0.83 -2.30 6.64
C ILE A 101 0.05 -1.81 5.47
N GLY A 102 0.48 -0.54 5.46
CA GLY A 102 1.33 0.01 4.40
C GLY A 102 2.73 -0.63 4.31
N ASN A 103 3.33 -1.06 5.43
CA ASN A 103 4.58 -1.83 5.40
C ASN A 103 4.32 -3.27 4.96
N VAL A 104 3.29 -3.90 5.53
CA VAL A 104 2.96 -5.31 5.27
C VAL A 104 2.60 -5.55 3.79
N ARG A 105 1.76 -4.68 3.22
CA ARG A 105 1.38 -4.67 1.80
C ARG A 105 2.61 -4.53 0.89
N ASN A 106 3.49 -3.57 1.17
CA ASN A 106 4.72 -3.36 0.40
C ASN A 106 5.68 -4.56 0.47
N VAL A 107 5.96 -5.08 1.67
CA VAL A 107 6.85 -6.23 1.87
C VAL A 107 6.32 -7.47 1.17
N PHE A 108 5.02 -7.75 1.28
CA PHE A 108 4.38 -8.88 0.62
C PHE A 108 4.45 -8.76 -0.91
N LEU A 109 3.99 -7.64 -1.48
CA LEU A 109 4.00 -7.44 -2.95
C LEU A 109 5.42 -7.47 -3.50
N THR A 110 6.39 -6.86 -2.81
CA THR A 110 7.80 -6.87 -3.24
C THR A 110 8.38 -8.28 -3.19
N CYS A 111 8.09 -9.06 -2.15
CA CYS A 111 8.53 -10.46 -2.07
C CYS A 111 7.90 -11.33 -3.15
N LEU A 112 6.59 -11.19 -3.40
CA LEU A 112 5.89 -11.87 -4.50
C LEU A 112 6.48 -11.48 -5.87
N ARG A 113 6.84 -10.21 -6.06
CA ARG A 113 7.48 -9.72 -7.30
C ARG A 113 8.85 -10.35 -7.54
N TYR A 114 9.64 -10.57 -6.47
CA TYR A 114 10.89 -11.33 -6.52
C TYR A 114 10.67 -12.83 -6.77
N ALA A 115 9.63 -13.44 -6.16
CA ALA A 115 9.31 -14.84 -6.41
C ALA A 115 8.89 -15.10 -7.87
N ILE A 116 8.11 -14.19 -8.46
CA ILE A 116 7.81 -14.19 -9.90
C ILE A 116 9.10 -14.04 -10.72
N GLU A 117 9.99 -13.09 -10.36
CA GLU A 117 11.25 -12.89 -11.09
C GLU A 117 12.15 -14.14 -11.05
N ALA A 118 12.25 -14.80 -9.90
CA ALA A 118 12.95 -16.06 -9.70
C ALA A 118 12.27 -17.25 -10.41
N GLY A 119 10.97 -17.17 -10.68
CA GLY A 119 10.18 -18.25 -11.27
C GLY A 119 10.02 -19.45 -10.32
N GLY A 120 9.95 -19.21 -9.01
CA GLY A 120 9.78 -20.26 -7.99
C GLY A 120 8.35 -20.36 -7.47
N ALA A 121 8.06 -21.46 -6.78
CA ALA A 121 6.85 -21.58 -5.97
C ALA A 121 6.86 -20.55 -4.83
N PHE A 122 5.68 -20.05 -4.43
CA PHE A 122 5.52 -19.04 -3.38
C PHE A 122 4.86 -19.64 -2.14
N VAL A 123 5.45 -19.45 -0.97
CA VAL A 123 4.80 -19.73 0.32
C VAL A 123 4.20 -18.44 0.85
N VAL A 124 2.89 -18.44 1.15
CA VAL A 124 2.19 -17.31 1.77
C VAL A 124 2.77 -17.07 3.16
N PRO A 125 3.43 -15.92 3.43
CA PRO A 125 3.95 -15.62 4.75
C PRO A 125 2.84 -15.31 5.75
N GLU A 126 3.07 -15.73 7.00
CA GLU A 126 2.42 -15.12 8.16
C GLU A 126 2.97 -13.71 8.40
N ILE A 127 2.21 -12.88 9.10
CA ILE A 127 2.53 -11.48 9.39
C ILE A 127 3.02 -11.38 10.85
N VAL A 128 4.04 -10.57 11.12
CA VAL A 128 4.45 -10.26 12.51
C VAL A 128 3.40 -9.35 13.13
N GLY A 129 2.69 -9.85 14.15
CA GLY A 129 1.76 -9.04 14.92
C GLY A 129 2.50 -7.97 15.72
N ARG A 130 1.93 -6.77 15.82
CA ARG A 130 2.45 -5.72 16.71
C ARG A 130 1.98 -5.91 18.14
N ASP A 131 2.75 -5.37 19.08
CA ASP A 131 2.38 -5.31 20.50
C ASP A 131 1.13 -4.44 20.66
N ALA A 132 0.16 -4.92 21.45
CA ALA A 132 -1.15 -4.28 21.60
C ALA A 132 -1.09 -3.03 22.51
N ASP A 133 -0.13 -2.98 23.43
CA ASP A 133 0.06 -1.89 24.39
C ASP A 133 1.09 -0.87 23.88
N ASP A 134 2.03 -1.30 23.03
CA ASP A 134 3.07 -0.44 22.44
C ASP A 134 3.23 -0.66 20.93
N LEU A 135 2.41 0.07 20.16
CA LEU A 135 2.41 0.07 18.70
C LEU A 135 3.75 0.49 18.05
N SER A 136 4.72 1.02 18.81
CA SER A 136 6.07 1.33 18.31
C SER A 136 6.96 0.08 18.20
N LYS A 137 6.65 -0.99 18.92
CA LYS A 137 7.29 -2.31 18.77
C LYS A 137 6.77 -2.99 17.51
N LEU A 138 7.41 -2.67 16.38
CA LEU A 138 7.08 -3.23 15.08
C LEU A 138 7.44 -4.73 14.95
N THR A 139 8.29 -5.25 15.84
CA THR A 139 8.71 -6.65 15.89
C THR A 139 8.26 -7.30 17.20
N THR A 140 7.52 -8.40 17.11
CA THR A 140 7.23 -9.30 18.24
C THR A 140 7.54 -10.75 17.84
N ASN A 141 7.47 -11.67 18.81
CA ASN A 141 7.60 -13.11 18.55
C ASN A 141 6.27 -13.77 18.12
N ASN A 142 5.20 -12.99 17.94
CA ASN A 142 3.88 -13.49 17.61
C ASN A 142 3.59 -13.25 16.13
N THR A 143 3.23 -14.31 15.40
CA THR A 143 2.72 -14.21 14.04
C THR A 143 1.20 -14.30 14.00
N VAL A 144 0.60 -13.72 12.96
CA VAL A 144 -0.82 -13.80 12.64
C VAL A 144 -0.99 -14.23 11.17
N PRO A 145 -2.05 -15.00 10.84
CA PRO A 145 -2.28 -15.48 9.49
C PRO A 145 -2.55 -14.34 8.50
N PHE A 146 -2.38 -14.62 7.20
CA PHE A 146 -2.58 -13.67 6.09
C PHE A 146 -3.95 -12.95 6.14
N ASP A 147 -5.00 -13.65 6.58
CA ASP A 147 -6.37 -13.13 6.67
C ASP A 147 -6.62 -12.13 7.81
N TYR A 148 -5.58 -11.88 8.64
CA TYR A 148 -5.53 -10.77 9.58
C TYR A 148 -5.65 -9.40 8.89
N PHE A 149 -5.11 -9.26 7.68
CA PHE A 149 -5.19 -8.03 6.87
C PHE A 149 -5.98 -8.19 5.57
N PHE A 150 -5.80 -9.32 4.87
CA PHE A 150 -6.23 -9.48 3.48
C PHE A 150 -7.26 -10.60 3.30
N ASP A 151 -7.80 -10.73 2.08
CA ASP A 151 -8.68 -11.82 1.71
C ASP A 151 -7.87 -12.96 1.05
N LEU A 152 -7.69 -14.06 1.77
CA LEU A 152 -6.88 -15.21 1.32
C LEU A 152 -7.46 -15.89 0.08
N GLU A 153 -8.78 -16.02 -0.02
CA GLU A 153 -9.42 -16.70 -1.14
C GLU A 153 -9.40 -15.83 -2.40
N HIS A 154 -9.59 -14.51 -2.25
CA HIS A 154 -9.32 -13.54 -3.32
C HIS A 154 -7.87 -13.65 -3.82
N PHE A 155 -6.90 -13.60 -2.90
CA PHE A 155 -5.48 -13.68 -3.28
C PHE A 155 -5.16 -14.98 -4.04
N LYS A 156 -5.62 -16.13 -3.55
CA LYS A 156 -5.45 -17.44 -4.20
C LYS A 156 -6.08 -17.46 -5.60
N ALA A 157 -7.35 -17.04 -5.72
CA ALA A 157 -8.08 -17.05 -6.98
C ALA A 157 -7.49 -16.08 -8.01
N SER A 158 -7.19 -14.84 -7.60
CA SER A 158 -6.59 -13.82 -8.45
C SER A 158 -5.18 -14.21 -8.89
N LEU A 159 -4.34 -14.76 -8.01
CA LEU A 159 -2.99 -15.20 -8.38
C LEU A 159 -3.02 -16.43 -9.30
N ALA A 160 -3.90 -17.41 -9.06
CA ALA A 160 -4.05 -18.57 -9.95
C ALA A 160 -4.50 -18.16 -11.36
N LEU A 161 -5.37 -17.15 -11.47
CA LEU A 161 -5.77 -16.57 -12.76
C LEU A 161 -4.65 -15.74 -13.41
N ALA A 162 -3.91 -14.97 -12.61
CA ALA A 162 -2.93 -13.99 -13.06
C ALA A 162 -1.52 -14.55 -13.33
N CYS A 163 -1.15 -15.66 -12.68
CA CYS A 163 0.18 -16.26 -12.74
C CYS A 163 0.10 -17.79 -12.58
N PRO A 164 -0.61 -18.50 -13.47
CA PRO A 164 -0.91 -19.94 -13.32
C PRO A 164 0.32 -20.86 -13.28
N GLN A 165 1.50 -20.36 -13.69
CA GLN A 165 2.77 -21.08 -13.57
C GLN A 165 3.32 -21.10 -12.13
N MET A 166 2.85 -20.22 -11.25
CA MET A 166 3.32 -20.14 -9.87
C MET A 166 2.57 -21.15 -8.99
N ALA A 167 3.27 -22.19 -8.54
CA ALA A 167 2.78 -23.02 -7.45
C ALA A 167 2.65 -22.18 -6.16
N LEU A 168 1.48 -22.24 -5.52
CA LEU A 168 1.16 -21.48 -4.32
C LEU A 168 0.96 -22.43 -3.12
N HIS A 169 1.65 -22.15 -2.02
CA HIS A 169 1.54 -22.90 -0.77
C HIS A 169 1.03 -21.98 0.34
N THR A 170 -0.12 -22.29 0.95
CA THR A 170 -0.66 -21.55 2.11
C THR A 170 0.00 -21.91 3.44
N THR A 171 0.80 -22.99 3.44
CA THR A 171 1.62 -23.44 4.56
C THR A 171 3.00 -23.83 4.03
N ALA A 172 4.04 -23.73 4.85
CA ALA A 172 5.38 -24.17 4.48
C ALA A 172 5.38 -25.69 4.14
N PRO A 173 5.93 -26.12 2.98
CA PRO A 173 6.04 -27.54 2.64
C PRO A 173 6.83 -28.34 3.70
N GLY A 174 6.40 -29.56 4.02
CA GLY A 174 7.06 -30.38 5.06
C GLY A 174 8.53 -30.72 4.76
N ASP A 175 8.89 -30.78 3.47
CA ASP A 175 10.25 -31.02 2.98
C ASP A 175 11.19 -29.80 3.05
N LEU A 176 10.71 -28.63 3.50
CA LEU A 176 11.61 -27.52 3.89
C LEU A 176 12.55 -27.94 5.03
N SER A 177 12.23 -29.00 5.78
CA SER A 177 13.11 -29.60 6.79
C SER A 177 14.30 -30.37 6.20
N LEU A 178 14.18 -30.90 4.97
CA LEU A 178 15.26 -31.61 4.27
C LEU A 178 16.26 -30.65 3.65
N ASN A 179 15.76 -29.53 3.11
CA ASN A 179 16.55 -28.43 2.57
C ASN A 179 16.14 -27.11 3.26
N PRO A 180 16.76 -26.78 4.41
CA PRO A 180 16.47 -25.56 5.17
C PRO A 180 16.56 -24.30 4.29
N PRO A 181 15.69 -23.30 4.52
CA PRO A 181 15.71 -22.06 3.74
C PRO A 181 17.06 -21.34 3.81
N ILE A 182 17.68 -21.12 2.66
CA ILE A 182 18.90 -20.31 2.54
C ILE A 182 18.48 -18.83 2.54
N HIS A 183 19.00 -18.05 3.48
CA HIS A 183 18.65 -16.63 3.58
C HIS A 183 19.27 -15.81 2.45
N LEU A 184 18.44 -14.98 1.81
CA LEU A 184 18.83 -14.08 0.74
C LEU A 184 18.23 -12.69 0.96
N SER A 185 19.08 -11.67 1.04
CA SER A 185 18.66 -10.27 0.89
C SER A 185 18.79 -9.87 -0.59
N PRO A 186 17.69 -9.61 -1.32
CA PRO A 186 17.72 -9.41 -2.77
C PRO A 186 18.73 -8.36 -3.24
N GLN A 187 18.91 -7.29 -2.47
CA GLN A 187 19.81 -6.19 -2.77
C GLN A 187 21.29 -6.52 -2.63
N HIS A 188 21.66 -7.58 -1.89
CA HIS A 188 23.07 -7.99 -1.76
C HIS A 188 23.62 -8.66 -3.03
N LEU A 189 22.76 -9.04 -3.98
CA LEU A 189 23.17 -9.59 -5.27
C LEU A 189 23.66 -8.52 -6.27
N LEU A 190 23.47 -7.23 -5.95
CA LEU A 190 23.73 -6.11 -6.86
C LEU A 190 24.55 -5.03 -6.15
N SER A 191 25.56 -4.48 -6.83
CA SER A 191 26.35 -3.35 -6.33
C SER A 191 25.63 -2.00 -6.48
N GLU A 192 24.73 -1.87 -7.46
CA GLU A 192 23.99 -0.65 -7.77
C GLU A 192 22.69 -0.55 -6.95
N THR A 193 22.79 0.02 -5.75
CA THR A 193 21.66 0.25 -4.84
C THR A 193 21.57 1.71 -4.38
N PHE A 194 20.35 2.18 -4.10
CA PHE A 194 20.10 3.46 -3.43
C PHE A 194 19.80 3.24 -1.95
N ALA A 195 20.41 4.06 -1.09
CA ALA A 195 20.35 3.95 0.37
C ALA A 195 20.61 2.51 0.90
N ALA A 196 21.54 1.79 0.24
CA ALA A 196 21.86 0.36 0.50
C ALA A 196 20.64 -0.59 0.47
N THR A 197 19.51 -0.15 -0.08
CA THR A 197 18.21 -0.85 0.01
C THR A 197 17.61 -1.05 -1.37
N VAL A 198 17.22 0.02 -2.06
CA VAL A 198 16.49 -0.07 -3.33
C VAL A 198 17.43 -0.50 -4.44
N ILE A 199 17.11 -1.57 -5.18
CA ILE A 199 17.92 -1.97 -6.34
C ILE A 199 17.69 -1.01 -7.51
N LEU A 200 18.75 -0.58 -8.19
CA LEU A 200 18.66 0.39 -9.29
C LEU A 200 18.58 -0.25 -10.68
N ARG A 201 19.00 -1.52 -10.79
CA ARG A 201 19.09 -2.28 -12.05
C ARG A 201 18.35 -3.62 -11.92
N PRO A 202 17.01 -3.62 -11.84
CA PRO A 202 16.22 -4.84 -11.60
C PRO A 202 16.40 -5.90 -12.70
N GLU A 203 16.75 -5.50 -13.92
CA GLU A 203 17.04 -6.41 -15.03
C GLU A 203 18.33 -7.22 -14.82
N LYS A 204 19.26 -6.74 -13.99
CA LYS A 204 20.47 -7.47 -13.59
C LYS A 204 20.22 -8.47 -12.46
N TRP A 205 19.08 -8.36 -11.75
CA TRP A 205 18.81 -9.18 -10.57
C TRP A 205 18.70 -10.67 -10.92
N ARG A 206 17.95 -11.02 -11.99
CA ARG A 206 17.72 -12.42 -12.34
C ARG A 206 19.02 -13.18 -12.71
N PRO A 207 19.93 -12.66 -13.57
CA PRO A 207 21.22 -13.30 -13.80
C PRO A 207 22.09 -13.45 -12.54
N ALA A 208 22.11 -12.45 -11.66
CA ALA A 208 22.84 -12.51 -10.39
C ALA A 208 22.25 -13.57 -9.43
N PHE A 209 20.92 -13.69 -9.41
CA PHE A 209 20.19 -14.70 -8.66
C PHE A 209 20.46 -16.13 -9.17
N ASP A 210 20.45 -16.36 -10.48
CA ASP A 210 20.75 -17.70 -11.04
C ASP A 210 22.20 -18.13 -10.75
N ALA A 211 23.15 -17.18 -10.80
CA ALA A 211 24.55 -17.42 -10.41
C ALA A 211 24.66 -17.76 -8.91
N TRP A 212 24.08 -16.93 -8.04
CA TRP A 212 24.05 -17.16 -6.59
C TRP A 212 23.40 -18.52 -6.23
N LEU A 213 22.28 -18.87 -6.86
CA LEU A 213 21.59 -20.14 -6.62
C LEU A 213 22.43 -21.36 -7.04
N THR A 214 23.30 -21.21 -8.04
CA THR A 214 24.25 -22.27 -8.46
C THR A 214 25.35 -22.49 -7.42
N GLU A 215 25.77 -21.44 -6.72
CA GLU A 215 26.74 -21.51 -5.60
C GLU A 215 26.11 -22.02 -4.30
N HIS A 216 24.77 -22.02 -4.21
CA HIS A 216 23.99 -22.41 -3.03
C HIS A 216 23.05 -23.59 -3.34
N PRO A 217 23.58 -24.77 -3.74
CA PRO A 217 22.77 -25.95 -4.04
C PRO A 217 22.07 -26.50 -2.78
N PRO A 218 20.97 -27.26 -2.96
CA PRO A 218 20.30 -27.91 -1.84
C PRO A 218 21.22 -28.95 -1.17
N ILE A 219 21.12 -29.08 0.16
CA ILE A 219 21.95 -29.97 0.98
C ILE A 219 21.64 -31.44 0.70
N ALA A 220 20.37 -31.75 0.42
CA ALA A 220 19.87 -33.07 0.07
C ALA A 220 19.14 -33.04 -1.29
N PRO A 221 19.05 -34.17 -2.02
CA PRO A 221 18.29 -34.25 -3.28
C PRO A 221 16.85 -33.78 -3.09
N GLY A 222 16.42 -32.80 -3.90
CA GLY A 222 15.11 -32.18 -3.79
C GLY A 222 15.13 -30.73 -4.24
N ARG A 223 14.14 -29.95 -3.79
CA ARG A 223 14.02 -28.53 -4.10
C ARG A 223 15.00 -27.66 -3.31
N SER A 224 15.43 -26.57 -3.93
CA SER A 224 16.07 -25.44 -3.26
C SER A 224 15.02 -24.59 -2.56
N THR A 225 15.31 -24.19 -1.33
CA THR A 225 14.44 -23.32 -0.53
C THR A 225 15.18 -22.02 -0.23
N ILE A 226 14.55 -20.87 -0.51
CA ILE A 226 15.13 -19.55 -0.25
C ILE A 226 14.22 -18.80 0.72
N SER A 227 14.80 -18.25 1.78
CA SER A 227 14.14 -17.28 2.65
C SER A 227 14.55 -15.86 2.23
N LEU A 228 13.64 -15.13 1.58
CA LEU A 228 13.88 -13.73 1.23
C LEU A 228 13.74 -12.84 2.47
N ALA A 229 14.79 -12.08 2.80
CA ALA A 229 14.72 -11.04 3.82
C ALA A 229 13.65 -10.01 3.45
N THR A 230 12.93 -9.47 4.44
CA THR A 230 11.72 -8.62 4.30
C THR A 230 11.96 -7.41 3.38
N PRO A 231 11.54 -7.46 2.09
CA PRO A 231 12.05 -6.51 1.11
C PRO A 231 11.15 -5.26 1.05
N LEU A 232 11.14 -4.45 2.11
CA LEU A 232 10.35 -3.22 2.16
C LEU A 232 10.84 -2.22 1.09
N LEU A 233 10.00 -1.90 0.11
CA LEU A 233 10.26 -0.89 -0.93
C LEU A 233 11.54 -1.15 -1.74
N ASN A 234 11.96 -2.41 -1.79
CA ASN A 234 13.28 -2.82 -2.27
C ASN A 234 13.36 -2.94 -3.81
N TYR A 235 12.25 -3.31 -4.45
CA TYR A 235 12.13 -3.42 -5.91
C TYR A 235 11.61 -2.10 -6.50
N PRO A 236 12.25 -1.53 -7.53
CA PRO A 236 11.86 -0.25 -8.10
C PRO A 236 10.57 -0.36 -8.91
N ILE A 237 9.46 0.17 -8.38
CA ILE A 237 8.14 0.10 -9.04
C ILE A 237 8.14 0.68 -10.46
N TYR A 238 8.94 1.72 -10.72
CA TYR A 238 9.04 2.38 -12.04
C TYR A 238 9.55 1.45 -13.16
N SER A 239 10.12 0.29 -12.82
CA SER A 239 10.59 -0.71 -13.78
C SER A 239 9.46 -1.58 -14.35
N ASP A 240 8.32 -1.67 -13.65
CA ASP A 240 7.15 -2.39 -14.13
C ASP A 240 6.21 -1.46 -14.94
N PRO A 241 5.54 -1.94 -16.00
CA PRO A 241 4.57 -1.15 -16.75
C PRO A 241 3.39 -0.70 -15.88
N ALA A 242 2.82 0.48 -16.14
CA ALA A 242 1.67 0.99 -15.40
C ALA A 242 0.48 -0.01 -15.29
N PRO A 243 0.06 -0.73 -16.36
CA PRO A 243 -0.97 -1.75 -16.25
C PRO A 243 -0.62 -2.93 -15.32
N PHE A 244 0.68 -3.27 -15.19
CA PHE A 244 1.12 -4.26 -14.21
C PHE A 244 0.99 -3.71 -12.80
N MET A 245 1.51 -2.50 -12.53
CA MET A 245 1.42 -1.88 -11.20
C MET A 245 -0.03 -1.76 -10.70
N THR A 246 -0.94 -1.27 -11.56
CA THR A 246 -2.36 -1.09 -11.20
C THR A 246 -3.10 -2.42 -10.97
N SER A 247 -2.67 -3.51 -11.61
CA SER A 247 -3.26 -4.84 -11.40
C SER A 247 -2.61 -5.59 -10.23
N PHE A 248 -1.30 -5.50 -10.06
CA PHE A 248 -0.52 -6.32 -9.13
C PHE A 248 -0.84 -6.01 -7.66
N GLY A 249 -1.04 -4.73 -7.31
CA GLY A 249 -1.48 -4.35 -5.96
C GLY A 249 -2.87 -4.88 -5.58
N ARG A 250 -3.70 -5.23 -6.58
CA ARG A 250 -5.08 -5.72 -6.39
C ARG A 250 -5.18 -7.22 -6.11
N LEU A 251 -4.05 -7.94 -6.14
CA LEU A 251 -3.94 -9.28 -5.57
C LEU A 251 -4.21 -9.27 -4.06
N LEU A 252 -3.88 -8.17 -3.37
CA LEU A 252 -4.10 -7.99 -1.94
C LEU A 252 -5.36 -7.16 -1.68
N ARG A 253 -6.53 -7.81 -1.78
CA ARG A 253 -7.81 -7.25 -1.33
C ARG A 253 -7.87 -7.23 0.19
N ILE A 254 -8.40 -6.16 0.76
CA ILE A 254 -8.60 -5.99 2.21
C ILE A 254 -9.65 -6.99 2.72
N ARG A 255 -9.47 -7.50 3.96
CA ARG A 255 -10.40 -8.49 4.54
C ARG A 255 -11.85 -7.99 4.60
N SER A 256 -12.80 -8.90 4.37
CA SER A 256 -14.23 -8.62 4.16
C SER A 256 -14.89 -7.78 5.25
N LEU A 257 -14.59 -8.03 6.54
CA LEU A 257 -15.16 -7.27 7.65
C LEU A 257 -14.78 -5.79 7.59
N ALA A 258 -13.52 -5.47 7.29
CA ALA A 258 -13.05 -4.10 7.17
C ALA A 258 -13.68 -3.39 5.97
N ARG A 259 -13.78 -4.06 4.81
CA ARG A 259 -14.50 -3.53 3.63
C ARG A 259 -15.97 -3.26 3.94
N ARG A 260 -16.63 -4.12 4.74
CA ARG A 260 -18.04 -3.95 5.13
C ARG A 260 -18.26 -2.74 6.05
N LEU A 261 -17.35 -2.53 7.02
CA LEU A 261 -17.40 -1.35 7.88
C LEU A 261 -17.08 -0.07 7.10
N ALA A 262 -16.12 -0.10 6.18
CA ALA A 262 -15.83 1.03 5.30
C ALA A 262 -17.05 1.37 4.42
N ALA A 263 -17.71 0.38 3.84
CA ALA A 263 -18.94 0.56 3.08
C ALA A 263 -20.06 1.24 3.90
N ALA A 264 -20.22 0.85 5.16
CA ALA A 264 -21.15 1.50 6.08
C ALA A 264 -20.77 2.94 6.42
N ALA A 265 -19.48 3.22 6.65
CA ALA A 265 -18.98 4.58 6.89
C ALA A 265 -19.20 5.48 5.67
N VAL A 266 -18.93 4.98 4.45
CA VAL A 266 -19.19 5.70 3.19
C VAL A 266 -20.69 5.90 2.96
N HIS A 267 -21.55 4.94 3.28
CA HIS A 267 -23.01 5.11 3.24
C HIS A 267 -23.50 6.18 4.23
N ALA A 268 -22.91 6.25 5.42
CA ALA A 268 -23.22 7.29 6.39
C ALA A 268 -22.75 8.69 5.92
N LEU A 269 -21.58 8.79 5.28
CA LEU A 269 -21.12 10.01 4.62
C LEU A 269 -22.10 10.49 3.54
N ARG A 270 -22.66 9.55 2.76
CA ARG A 270 -23.72 9.83 1.81
C ARG A 270 -25.00 10.35 2.46
N THR A 271 -25.56 9.59 3.39
CA THR A 271 -26.93 9.79 3.90
C THR A 271 -27.05 10.78 5.06
N LYS A 272 -26.02 10.90 5.92
CA LYS A 272 -26.00 11.85 7.06
C LYS A 272 -25.33 13.19 6.70
N HIS A 273 -24.35 13.17 5.79
CA HIS A 273 -23.56 14.36 5.43
C HIS A 273 -23.82 14.87 3.99
N ASN A 274 -24.77 14.28 3.27
CA ASN A 274 -25.19 14.66 1.91
C ASN A 274 -24.03 14.70 0.88
N ILE A 275 -22.99 13.89 1.11
CA ILE A 275 -21.90 13.76 0.15
C ILE A 275 -22.41 12.89 -1.01
N PRO A 276 -22.26 13.28 -2.29
CA PRO A 276 -22.79 12.52 -3.43
C PRO A 276 -22.05 11.20 -3.72
N ILE A 277 -21.37 10.63 -2.71
CA ILE A 277 -20.47 9.48 -2.84
C ILE A 277 -21.20 8.21 -3.29
N THR A 278 -20.52 7.47 -4.16
CA THR A 278 -20.93 6.19 -4.73
C THR A 278 -20.15 5.03 -4.13
N PRO A 279 -20.68 3.79 -4.14
CA PRO A 279 -19.96 2.62 -3.63
C PRO A 279 -18.78 2.23 -4.55
N ILE A 280 -18.84 2.66 -5.82
CA ILE A 280 -17.90 2.36 -6.90
C ILE A 280 -17.33 3.65 -7.49
N GLY A 281 -16.08 3.59 -7.98
CA GLY A 281 -15.36 4.76 -8.50
C GLY A 281 -14.98 5.79 -7.44
N MET A 282 -14.07 6.70 -7.79
CA MET A 282 -13.86 7.93 -7.02
C MET A 282 -15.02 8.90 -7.32
N THR A 283 -15.71 9.36 -6.28
CA THR A 283 -16.64 10.49 -6.39
C THR A 283 -15.90 11.79 -6.09
N ALA A 284 -16.23 12.88 -6.78
CA ALA A 284 -15.73 14.21 -6.47
C ALA A 284 -16.31 14.80 -5.15
N CYS A 285 -15.81 14.35 -4.00
CA CYS A 285 -15.74 15.00 -2.67
C CYS A 285 -14.62 14.32 -1.84
N ALA A 286 -13.88 15.03 -0.97
CA ALA A 286 -12.65 14.47 -0.38
C ALA A 286 -12.71 14.07 1.11
N PHE A 287 -11.65 13.35 1.48
CA PHE A 287 -11.32 12.81 2.78
C PHE A 287 -9.83 13.07 3.02
N PHE A 288 -9.45 13.45 4.25
CA PHE A 288 -8.09 13.87 4.57
C PHE A 288 -7.49 13.03 5.70
N THR A 289 -6.18 12.81 5.70
CA THR A 289 -5.49 12.05 6.76
C THR A 289 -4.57 12.93 7.59
N LEU A 290 -4.48 12.60 8.88
CA LEU A 290 -3.37 12.98 9.73
C LEU A 290 -2.79 11.72 10.34
N LYS A 291 -1.46 11.63 10.38
CA LYS A 291 -0.75 10.65 11.21
C LYS A 291 0.40 11.37 11.92
N ALA A 292 0.23 11.66 13.19
CA ALA A 292 1.24 12.35 13.98
C ALA A 292 2.59 11.57 13.98
N GLY A 293 3.72 12.29 13.95
CA GLY A 293 5.02 11.67 14.24
C GLY A 293 6.29 12.37 13.76
N TRP A 294 6.28 13.12 12.65
CA TRP A 294 7.54 13.52 11.97
C TRP A 294 7.62 15.03 11.65
N THR A 295 6.53 15.61 11.18
CA THR A 295 6.31 17.06 11.15
C THR A 295 5.47 17.47 12.37
N GLY A 296 5.68 18.66 12.93
CA GLY A 296 4.85 19.16 14.04
C GLY A 296 3.37 19.25 13.69
N TYR A 297 2.49 19.12 14.68
CA TYR A 297 1.04 19.18 14.47
C TYR A 297 0.64 20.45 13.70
N ASP A 298 1.14 21.61 14.14
CA ASP A 298 0.77 22.92 13.58
C ASP A 298 1.02 23.01 12.07
N GLN A 299 2.17 22.52 11.60
CA GLN A 299 2.50 22.58 10.17
C GLN A 299 1.68 21.57 9.35
N GLN A 300 1.42 20.36 9.88
CA GLN A 300 0.57 19.38 9.20
C GLN A 300 -0.89 19.86 9.12
N ALA A 301 -1.44 20.35 10.24
CA ALA A 301 -2.81 20.82 10.33
C ALA A 301 -3.04 22.05 9.45
N ALA A 302 -2.13 23.03 9.49
CA ALA A 302 -2.20 24.20 8.61
C ALA A 302 -2.20 23.79 7.13
N PHE A 303 -1.23 22.98 6.69
CA PHE A 303 -1.14 22.53 5.31
C PHE A 303 -2.41 21.81 4.83
N LEU A 304 -2.96 20.88 5.63
CA LEU A 304 -4.16 20.12 5.25
C LEU A 304 -5.43 20.98 5.24
N LEU A 305 -5.53 21.98 6.12
CA LEU A 305 -6.66 22.91 6.16
C LEU A 305 -6.58 23.95 5.04
N ASP A 306 -5.39 24.47 4.74
CA ASP A 306 -5.15 25.36 3.60
C ASP A 306 -5.44 24.64 2.28
N LEU A 307 -4.98 23.38 2.13
CA LEU A 307 -5.30 22.54 0.97
C LEU A 307 -6.82 22.29 0.86
N ALA A 308 -7.50 21.99 1.96
CA ALA A 308 -8.96 21.79 1.95
C ALA A 308 -9.72 23.04 1.51
N GLU A 309 -9.28 24.24 1.92
CA GLU A 309 -9.81 25.52 1.46
C GLU A 309 -9.52 25.76 -0.03
N GLU A 310 -8.29 25.49 -0.49
CA GLU A 310 -7.89 25.64 -1.90
C GLU A 310 -8.74 24.77 -2.84
N VAL A 311 -9.01 23.51 -2.46
CA VAL A 311 -9.91 22.62 -3.23
C VAL A 311 -11.39 22.79 -2.88
N THR A 312 -11.75 23.80 -2.07
CA THR A 312 -13.12 24.21 -1.71
C THR A 312 -13.97 23.20 -0.93
N LEU A 313 -13.33 22.35 -0.11
CA LEU A 313 -13.97 21.23 0.58
C LEU A 313 -14.27 21.50 2.05
N LYS A 314 -15.48 21.09 2.47
CA LYS A 314 -16.02 21.34 3.81
C LYS A 314 -16.29 20.10 4.65
N THR A 315 -16.07 18.90 4.12
CA THR A 315 -16.07 17.67 4.90
C THR A 315 -14.71 17.00 4.76
N LEU A 316 -14.10 16.61 5.89
CA LEU A 316 -12.74 16.07 6.00
C LEU A 316 -12.79 14.74 6.79
N TYR A 317 -11.72 13.93 6.70
CA TYR A 317 -11.61 12.53 7.19
C TYR A 317 -12.04 12.29 8.65
N VAL A 318 -11.17 12.06 9.64
CA VAL A 318 -9.69 11.99 9.66
C VAL A 318 -9.20 10.69 10.32
N THR A 319 -8.16 10.06 9.74
CA THR A 319 -7.73 8.68 10.08
C THR A 319 -6.85 8.58 11.33
N SER A 320 -7.40 8.91 12.50
CA SER A 320 -6.81 8.55 13.79
C SER A 320 -7.77 8.89 14.93
N GLU A 321 -7.98 7.96 15.87
CA GLU A 321 -8.34 8.34 17.24
C GLU A 321 -7.04 8.70 17.99
N SER A 322 -6.70 9.99 18.03
CA SER A 322 -5.56 10.49 18.81
C SER A 322 -5.77 11.96 19.18
N LYS A 323 -5.04 12.43 20.20
CA LYS A 323 -5.15 13.83 20.63
C LYS A 323 -4.88 14.86 19.52
N PRO A 324 -3.90 14.67 18.62
CA PRO A 324 -3.74 15.51 17.43
C PRO A 324 -4.96 15.51 16.49
N ALA A 325 -5.64 14.37 16.32
CA ALA A 325 -6.84 14.30 15.48
C ALA A 325 -8.04 15.03 16.11
N GLU A 326 -8.24 14.93 17.43
CA GLU A 326 -9.23 15.76 18.14
C GLU A 326 -8.97 17.25 17.93
N THR A 327 -7.71 17.69 18.04
CA THR A 327 -7.32 19.09 17.82
C THR A 327 -7.60 19.51 16.38
N PHE A 328 -7.29 18.65 15.39
CA PHE A 328 -7.59 18.93 13.99
C PHE A 328 -9.08 19.07 13.72
N ARG A 329 -9.92 18.25 14.35
CA ARG A 329 -11.38 18.37 14.24
C ARG A 329 -11.89 19.71 14.78
N ALA A 330 -11.32 20.18 15.90
CA ALA A 330 -11.62 21.51 16.44
C ALA A 330 -11.11 22.65 15.52
N ASP A 331 -9.94 22.51 14.90
CA ASP A 331 -9.37 23.52 14.01
C ASP A 331 -10.10 23.60 12.65
N ALA A 332 -10.51 22.45 12.08
CA ALA A 332 -11.38 22.37 10.92
C ALA A 332 -12.72 23.10 11.16
N THR A 333 -13.30 22.90 12.35
CA THR A 333 -14.56 23.56 12.76
C THR A 333 -14.41 25.09 12.77
N LYS A 334 -13.27 25.63 13.24
CA LYS A 334 -12.98 27.08 13.23
C LYS A 334 -12.90 27.66 11.81
N ARG A 335 -12.51 26.85 10.82
CA ARG A 335 -12.47 27.20 9.39
C ARG A 335 -13.77 26.87 8.64
N GLY A 336 -14.83 26.46 9.35
CA GLY A 336 -16.14 26.17 8.74
C GLY A 336 -16.21 24.86 7.96
N ALA A 337 -15.30 23.92 8.25
CA ALA A 337 -15.33 22.55 7.77
C ALA A 337 -15.72 21.57 8.90
N VAL A 338 -16.22 20.40 8.54
CA VAL A 338 -16.54 19.30 9.46
C VAL A 338 -15.55 18.18 9.23
N ALA A 339 -14.72 17.87 10.23
CA ALA A 339 -13.85 16.69 10.20
C ALA A 339 -14.46 15.59 11.07
N LEU A 340 -14.62 14.41 10.47
CA LEU A 340 -15.27 13.24 11.05
C LEU A 340 -14.19 12.21 11.47
N ALA A 341 -14.59 10.96 11.61
CA ALA A 341 -13.79 9.75 11.62
C ALA A 341 -14.76 8.56 11.43
N LYS A 342 -14.27 7.33 11.23
CA LYS A 342 -15.15 6.14 11.10
C LYS A 342 -16.09 5.99 12.30
N GLU A 343 -15.64 6.38 13.49
CA GLU A 343 -16.36 6.27 14.75
C GLU A 343 -17.54 7.26 14.89
N ASP A 344 -17.57 8.36 14.11
CA ASP A 344 -18.74 9.24 14.00
C ASP A 344 -19.79 8.70 13.00
N LEU A 345 -19.37 7.82 12.09
CA LEU A 345 -20.13 7.42 10.92
C LEU A 345 -20.91 6.11 11.12
N LEU A 346 -20.28 5.13 11.76
CA LEU A 346 -20.85 3.80 12.02
C LEU A 346 -22.04 3.84 13.00
N ASP A 347 -22.92 2.84 12.94
CA ASP A 347 -23.96 2.64 13.96
C ASP A 347 -23.43 1.88 15.20
N GLU A 348 -24.27 1.63 16.21
CA GLU A 348 -23.87 0.96 17.45
C GLU A 348 -23.34 -0.47 17.21
N THR A 349 -23.96 -1.21 16.29
CA THR A 349 -23.57 -2.60 15.97
C THR A 349 -22.26 -2.63 15.22
N GLU A 350 -22.08 -1.71 14.29
CA GLU A 350 -20.85 -1.54 13.51
C GLU A 350 -19.70 -1.00 14.36
N THR A 351 -19.97 -0.07 15.27
CA THR A 351 -19.00 0.43 16.25
C THR A 351 -18.54 -0.70 17.19
N LYS A 352 -19.45 -1.58 17.61
CA LYS A 352 -19.10 -2.79 18.37
C LYS A 352 -18.22 -3.74 17.57
N ALA A 353 -18.50 -3.92 16.27
CA ALA A 353 -17.66 -4.74 15.38
C ALA A 353 -16.28 -4.11 15.15
N LEU A 354 -16.20 -2.79 14.95
CA LEU A 354 -14.94 -2.04 14.85
C LEU A 354 -14.09 -2.20 16.12
N ARG A 355 -14.69 -2.04 17.30
CA ARG A 355 -14.01 -2.19 18.60
C ARG A 355 -13.59 -3.62 18.93
N ALA A 356 -14.13 -4.62 18.23
CA ALA A 356 -13.66 -6.01 18.31
C ALA A 356 -12.45 -6.30 17.41
N MET A 357 -12.09 -5.37 16.52
CA MET A 357 -10.90 -5.46 15.67
C MET A 357 -9.69 -4.81 16.37
N THR A 358 -8.49 -5.34 16.13
CA THR A 358 -7.25 -4.74 16.62
C THR A 358 -7.00 -3.37 15.98
N TRP A 359 -6.14 -2.54 16.60
CA TRP A 359 -5.79 -1.20 16.06
C TRP A 359 -5.39 -1.24 14.57
N ASP A 360 -4.52 -2.19 14.21
CA ASP A 360 -4.05 -2.39 12.83
C ASP A 360 -5.18 -2.77 11.87
N GLN A 361 -6.13 -3.56 12.35
CA GLN A 361 -7.30 -3.96 11.57
C GLN A 361 -8.30 -2.80 11.42
N GLN A 362 -8.46 -1.94 12.43
CA GLN A 362 -9.29 -0.74 12.32
C GLN A 362 -8.75 0.24 11.26
N ALA A 363 -7.42 0.33 11.12
CA ALA A 363 -6.79 1.11 10.05
C ALA A 363 -7.07 0.59 8.62
N LEU A 364 -7.61 -0.62 8.47
CA LEU A 364 -8.11 -1.14 7.18
C LEU A 364 -9.43 -0.51 6.75
N VAL A 365 -10.27 -0.14 7.72
CA VAL A 365 -11.51 0.61 7.48
C VAL A 365 -11.15 1.99 6.96
N ASP A 366 -10.19 2.64 7.62
CA ASP A 366 -9.62 3.91 7.19
C ASP A 366 -9.06 3.86 5.76
N TYR A 367 -8.27 2.83 5.43
CA TYR A 367 -7.73 2.63 4.08
C TYR A 367 -8.83 2.53 3.00
N GLU A 368 -9.85 1.70 3.22
CA GLU A 368 -10.96 1.53 2.26
C GLU A 368 -11.87 2.76 2.11
N VAL A 369 -12.06 3.57 3.16
CA VAL A 369 -12.76 4.86 3.06
C VAL A 369 -11.93 5.86 2.23
N LEU A 370 -10.62 5.93 2.47
CA LEU A 370 -9.73 6.88 1.82
C LEU A 370 -9.55 6.67 0.31
N LEU A 371 -9.59 5.42 -0.17
CA LEU A 371 -9.54 5.15 -1.61
C LEU A 371 -10.61 5.97 -2.37
N ARG A 372 -11.76 6.23 -1.74
CA ARG A 372 -12.91 6.92 -2.34
C ARG A 372 -12.89 8.45 -2.16
N ALA A 373 -11.76 9.02 -1.71
CA ALA A 373 -11.55 10.46 -1.57
C ALA A 373 -11.29 11.14 -2.92
N SER A 374 -11.89 12.31 -3.19
CA SER A 374 -11.53 13.10 -4.39
C SER A 374 -10.23 13.88 -4.31
N SER A 375 -9.65 13.98 -3.12
CA SER A 375 -8.35 14.59 -2.85
C SER A 375 -7.78 13.88 -1.63
N PHE A 376 -6.47 13.70 -1.58
CA PHE A 376 -5.83 12.96 -0.51
C PHE A 376 -4.64 13.76 0.02
N GLY A 377 -4.75 14.18 1.28
CA GLY A 377 -3.64 14.71 2.04
C GLY A 377 -3.04 13.62 2.92
N GLY A 378 -1.74 13.35 2.76
CA GLY A 378 -0.97 12.34 3.49
C GLY A 378 0.48 12.76 3.70
N ILE A 379 1.25 11.91 4.39
CA ILE A 379 2.64 12.20 4.73
C ILE A 379 3.57 11.48 3.75
N GLU A 380 4.48 12.22 3.13
CA GLU A 380 5.43 11.73 2.12
C GLU A 380 6.27 10.53 2.58
N LEU A 381 6.60 10.41 3.88
CA LEU A 381 7.38 9.28 4.42
C LEU A 381 6.50 8.13 4.96
N SER A 382 5.18 8.21 4.81
CA SER A 382 4.26 7.19 5.32
C SER A 382 4.00 6.12 4.27
N SER A 383 4.47 4.90 4.52
CA SER A 383 4.13 3.73 3.68
C SER A 383 2.63 3.44 3.58
N PHE A 384 1.81 3.95 4.51
CA PHE A 384 0.35 3.92 4.40
C PHE A 384 -0.18 4.87 3.32
N ALA A 385 0.45 6.05 3.15
CA ALA A 385 0.04 7.06 2.17
C ALA A 385 0.59 6.81 0.76
N TRP A 386 1.52 5.86 0.61
CA TRP A 386 2.03 5.39 -0.69
C TRP A 386 1.22 4.24 -1.29
N ASN A 387 0.27 3.68 -0.53
CA ASN A 387 -0.62 2.59 -0.95
C ASN A 387 -2.05 3.08 -1.11
#